data_AF-A0A0C2M7B5-F1
#
_entry.id   AF-A0A0C2M7B5-F1
#
_cell.length_a   1.000
_cell.length_b   1.000
_cell.length_c   1.000
_cell.angle_alpha   90.00
_cell.angle_beta   90.00
_cell.angle_gamma   90.00
#
_symmetry.space_group_name_H-M   'P 1'
#
loop_
_entity.id
_entity.type
_entity.pdbx_description
1 polymer ?
#
loop_
_entity_poly.entity_id
_entity_poly.type
_entity_poly.pdbx_seq_one_letter_code
_entity_poly.pdbx_strand_id
1 'polypeptide(L)'
;MSIIKKDISKSKKPQDQYEEYCDVARQIERNGTWTEAAKAYFKAGEYAESKLEDFKEASVCYEKSADCYRNGLSPQAYEIYRGWIEICLKRGIWKCAIKLSFEIGYIYEKQFCDVEISKEFYDWGDDLRREHNQKHVCLFTQDYIVKYWQKISHGYIHEVDIIEALKSEKMIDALFKTVCRKCVPLWEIHYKYYIEIRDANSFKDIQNPYLKLRHHVKCGSPA
;
A
#
# COMPACT_ATOMS: atom_id res chain seq x y z
N MET A 1 39.40 -47.55 -5.79
CA MET A 1 38.44 -46.77 -6.60
C MET A 1 37.05 -46.95 -6.01
N SER A 2 36.62 -46.09 -5.09
CA SER A 2 35.25 -46.09 -4.57
C SER A 2 34.50 -44.90 -5.15
N ILE A 3 33.50 -45.22 -5.97
CA ILE A 3 32.53 -44.28 -6.54
C ILE A 3 31.62 -43.84 -5.39
N ILE A 4 31.83 -42.63 -4.88
CA ILE A 4 30.86 -41.97 -4.01
C ILE A 4 29.70 -41.55 -4.91
N LYS A 5 28.62 -42.33 -4.83
CA LYS A 5 27.35 -42.06 -5.51
C LYS A 5 26.80 -40.72 -5.00
N LYS A 6 26.54 -39.83 -5.95
CA LYS A 6 25.78 -38.58 -5.82
C LYS A 6 24.60 -38.74 -4.87
N ASP A 7 24.55 -37.90 -3.83
CA ASP A 7 23.30 -37.54 -3.20
C ASP A 7 22.44 -36.82 -4.25
N ILE A 8 21.46 -37.53 -4.78
CA ILE A 8 20.37 -36.95 -5.56
C ILE A 8 19.58 -36.13 -4.55
N SER A 9 19.88 -34.84 -4.44
CA SER A 9 19.01 -33.91 -3.73
C SER A 9 17.63 -34.05 -4.36
N LYS A 10 16.67 -34.55 -3.59
CA LYS A 10 15.27 -34.58 -4.03
C LYS A 10 14.93 -33.13 -4.40
N SER A 11 14.59 -32.91 -5.66
CA SER A 11 14.12 -31.59 -6.13
C SER A 11 13.03 -31.13 -5.16
N LYS A 12 13.27 -30.02 -4.45
CA LYS A 12 12.23 -29.38 -3.64
C LYS A 12 11.04 -29.08 -4.56
N LYS A 13 9.82 -29.17 -4.03
CA LYS A 13 8.65 -28.75 -4.83
C LYS A 13 8.78 -27.24 -5.09
N PRO A 14 8.34 -26.75 -6.26
CA PRO A 14 8.42 -25.32 -6.55
C PRO A 14 7.79 -24.43 -5.47
N GLN A 15 6.67 -24.86 -4.91
CA GLN A 15 6.00 -24.17 -3.81
C GLN A 15 6.90 -24.00 -2.57
N ASP A 16 7.60 -25.06 -2.16
CA ASP A 16 8.50 -25.04 -1.00
C ASP A 16 9.64 -24.02 -1.20
N GLN A 17 10.12 -23.87 -2.43
CA GLN A 17 11.19 -22.93 -2.77
C GLN A 17 10.68 -21.47 -2.78
N TYR A 18 9.46 -21.22 -3.26
CA TYR A 18 8.82 -19.91 -3.15
C TYR A 18 8.65 -19.50 -1.68
N GLU A 19 8.12 -20.40 -0.85
CA GLU A 19 7.90 -20.15 0.58
C GLU A 19 9.22 -19.86 1.32
N GLU A 20 10.29 -20.58 0.98
CA GLU A 20 11.63 -20.31 1.50
C GLU A 20 12.12 -18.90 1.16
N TYR A 21 11.90 -18.42 -0.07
CA TYR A 21 12.25 -17.04 -0.43
C TYR A 21 11.43 -16.00 0.35
N CYS A 22 10.13 -16.24 0.53
CA CYS A 22 9.27 -15.35 1.33
C CYS A 22 9.68 -15.33 2.80
N ASP A 23 10.05 -16.47 3.38
CA ASP A 23 10.50 -16.56 4.77
C ASP A 23 11.81 -15.80 5.00
N VAL A 24 12.79 -16.01 4.10
CA VAL A 24 14.05 -15.27 4.12
C VAL A 24 13.80 -13.77 3.98
N ALA A 25 12.97 -13.34 3.02
CA ALA A 25 12.65 -11.93 2.82
C ALA A 25 12.04 -11.30 4.08
N ARG A 26 11.05 -11.96 4.70
CA ARG A 26 10.42 -11.51 5.96
C ARG A 26 11.40 -11.43 7.12
N GLN A 27 12.34 -12.37 7.23
CA GLN A 27 13.34 -12.35 8.29
C GLN A 27 14.31 -11.17 8.12
N ILE A 28 14.77 -10.93 6.89
CA ILE A 28 15.67 -9.83 6.55
C ILE A 28 14.97 -8.47 6.74
N GLU A 29 13.70 -8.36 6.36
CA GLU A 29 12.88 -7.16 6.54
C GLU A 29 12.77 -6.77 8.02
N ARG A 30 12.51 -7.75 8.91
CA ARG A 30 12.45 -7.53 10.37
C ARG A 30 13.76 -7.03 10.97
N ASN A 31 14.89 -7.33 10.33
CA ASN A 31 16.21 -6.87 10.75
C ASN A 31 16.53 -5.44 10.24
N GLY A 32 15.65 -4.81 9.46
CA GLY A 32 15.81 -3.44 8.96
C GLY A 32 16.76 -3.30 7.76
N THR A 33 17.23 -4.43 7.21
CA THR A 33 18.07 -4.47 5.99
C THR A 33 17.18 -4.44 4.74
N TRP A 34 16.67 -3.26 4.41
CA TRP A 34 15.64 -3.06 3.38
C TRP A 34 16.06 -3.53 1.99
N THR A 35 17.28 -3.24 1.55
CA THR A 35 17.78 -3.59 0.22
C THR A 35 17.85 -5.11 0.00
N GLU A 36 18.33 -5.84 1.01
CA GLU A 36 18.43 -7.30 0.97
C GLU A 36 17.04 -7.94 1.01
N ALA A 37 16.12 -7.38 1.82
CA ALA A 37 14.73 -7.83 1.87
C ALA A 37 14.04 -7.62 0.52
N ALA A 38 14.27 -6.46 -0.11
CA ALA A 38 13.73 -6.13 -1.43
C ALA A 38 14.18 -7.14 -2.49
N LYS A 39 15.48 -7.49 -2.52
CA LYS A 39 16.03 -8.50 -3.44
C LYS A 39 15.42 -9.89 -3.20
N ALA A 40 15.24 -10.27 -1.94
CA ALA A 40 14.64 -11.56 -1.60
C ALA A 40 13.16 -11.63 -2.02
N TYR A 41 12.38 -10.57 -1.76
CA TYR A 41 11.01 -10.47 -2.24
C TYR A 41 10.93 -10.43 -3.77
N PHE A 42 11.82 -9.70 -4.45
CA PHE A 42 11.87 -9.68 -5.91
C PHE A 42 12.05 -11.09 -6.49
N LYS A 43 13.01 -11.84 -5.94
CA LYS A 43 13.26 -13.23 -6.33
C LYS A 43 12.08 -14.15 -6.07
N ALA A 44 11.36 -13.96 -4.95
CA ALA A 44 10.12 -14.67 -4.69
C ALA A 44 9.05 -14.35 -5.75
N GLY A 45 8.94 -13.07 -6.14
CA GLY A 45 8.03 -12.61 -7.20
C GLY A 45 8.33 -13.21 -8.57
N GLU A 46 9.59 -13.18 -9.01
CA GLU A 46 10.03 -13.81 -10.26
C GLU A 46 9.76 -15.33 -10.26
N TYR A 47 9.95 -15.98 -9.11
CA TYR A 47 9.70 -17.41 -8.98
C TYR A 47 8.19 -17.72 -9.07
N ALA A 48 7.36 -16.95 -8.36
CA ALA A 48 5.91 -17.07 -8.44
C ALA A 48 5.39 -16.83 -9.87
N GLU A 49 5.90 -15.80 -10.55
CA GLU A 49 5.52 -15.50 -11.94
C GLU A 49 5.94 -16.62 -12.90
N SER A 50 7.20 -17.03 -12.88
CA SER A 50 7.77 -17.89 -13.93
C SER A 50 7.70 -19.39 -13.68
N LYS A 51 7.62 -19.82 -12.41
CA LYS A 51 7.63 -21.25 -12.03
C LYS A 51 6.30 -21.73 -11.51
N LEU A 52 5.55 -20.86 -10.84
CA LEU A 52 4.22 -21.19 -10.33
C LEU A 52 3.10 -20.69 -11.25
N GLU A 53 3.41 -19.73 -12.14
CA GLU A 53 2.41 -19.00 -12.94
C GLU A 53 1.34 -18.33 -12.06
N ASP A 54 1.70 -18.02 -10.81
CA ASP A 54 0.83 -17.36 -9.84
C ASP A 54 1.09 -15.86 -9.83
N PHE A 55 0.42 -15.16 -10.74
CA PHE A 55 0.52 -13.72 -10.85
C PHE A 55 0.00 -12.98 -9.61
N LYS A 56 -0.89 -13.60 -8.81
CA LYS A 56 -1.38 -12.96 -7.58
C LYS A 56 -0.26 -12.90 -6.55
N GLU A 57 0.38 -14.03 -6.28
CA GLU A 57 1.52 -14.10 -5.36
C GLU A 57 2.72 -13.29 -5.87
N ALA A 58 2.97 -13.31 -7.20
CA ALA A 58 3.99 -12.46 -7.80
C ALA A 58 3.73 -10.97 -7.54
N SER A 59 2.48 -10.51 -7.70
CA SER A 59 2.11 -9.11 -7.45
C SER A 59 2.34 -8.69 -6.00
N VAL A 60 2.02 -9.55 -5.02
CA VAL A 60 2.26 -9.29 -3.59
C VAL A 60 3.76 -9.21 -3.29
N CYS A 61 4.57 -10.04 -3.94
CA CYS A 61 6.02 -10.02 -3.77
C CYS A 61 6.67 -8.78 -4.39
N TYR A 62 6.21 -8.34 -5.57
CA TYR A 62 6.70 -7.11 -6.18
C TYR A 62 6.29 -5.86 -5.40
N GLU A 63 5.06 -5.80 -4.87
CA GLU A 63 4.63 -4.76 -3.94
C GLU A 63 5.60 -4.63 -2.76
N LYS A 64 5.83 -5.73 -2.04
CA LYS A 64 6.73 -5.75 -0.88
C LYS A 64 8.18 -5.41 -1.24
N SER A 65 8.65 -5.87 -2.39
CA SER A 65 9.99 -5.55 -2.87
C SER A 65 10.14 -4.06 -3.16
N ALA A 66 9.17 -3.45 -3.85
CA ALA A 66 9.17 -2.03 -4.17
C ALA A 66 9.10 -1.18 -2.89
N ASP A 67 8.25 -1.57 -1.92
CA ASP A 67 8.15 -0.87 -0.64
C ASP A 67 9.43 -0.97 0.19
N CYS A 68 10.12 -2.11 0.18
CA CYS A 68 11.44 -2.24 0.81
C CYS A 68 12.46 -1.29 0.13
N TYR A 69 12.54 -1.28 -1.20
CA TYR A 69 13.43 -0.34 -1.90
C TYR A 69 13.07 1.12 -1.62
N ARG A 70 11.78 1.45 -1.58
CA ARG A 70 11.27 2.77 -1.23
C ARG A 70 11.67 3.19 0.19
N ASN A 71 11.53 2.30 1.18
CA ASN A 71 11.96 2.56 2.56
C ASN A 71 13.48 2.80 2.65
N GLY A 72 14.26 2.15 1.78
CA GLY A 72 15.69 2.41 1.59
C GLY A 72 16.01 3.61 0.69
N LEU A 73 15.02 4.35 0.19
CA LEU A 73 15.16 5.44 -0.81
C LEU A 73 15.96 5.04 -2.05
N SER A 74 15.84 3.77 -2.45
CA SER A 74 16.60 3.17 -3.54
C SER A 74 15.92 3.47 -4.89
N PRO A 75 16.64 3.94 -5.92
CA PRO A 75 16.06 4.20 -7.24
C PRO A 75 15.49 2.95 -7.91
N GLN A 76 15.95 1.76 -7.51
CA GLN A 76 15.46 0.45 -7.96
C GLN A 76 13.95 0.26 -7.71
N ALA A 77 13.35 1.00 -6.76
CA ALA A 77 11.90 0.97 -6.55
C ALA A 77 11.12 1.24 -7.85
N TYR A 78 11.67 2.05 -8.77
CA TYR A 78 11.02 2.44 -10.03
C TYR A 78 10.73 1.22 -10.89
N GLU A 79 11.76 0.43 -11.18
CA GLU A 79 11.63 -0.77 -12.03
C GLU A 79 10.70 -1.80 -11.41
N ILE A 80 10.74 -1.97 -10.08
CA ILE A 80 9.86 -2.93 -9.40
C ILE A 80 8.39 -2.45 -9.44
N TYR A 81 8.14 -1.16 -9.25
CA TYR A 81 6.81 -0.58 -9.38
C TYR A 81 6.24 -0.73 -10.79
N ARG A 82 7.06 -0.53 -11.83
CA ARG A 82 6.66 -0.78 -13.22
C ARG A 82 6.31 -2.24 -13.45
N GLY A 83 7.16 -3.17 -13.02
CA GLY A 83 6.89 -4.61 -13.10
C GLY A 83 5.61 -5.01 -12.38
N TRP A 84 5.33 -4.43 -11.20
CA TRP A 84 4.09 -4.68 -10.47
C TRP A 84 2.84 -4.24 -11.25
N ILE A 85 2.86 -3.05 -11.85
CA ILE A 85 1.77 -2.57 -12.73
C ILE A 85 1.58 -3.52 -13.91
N GLU A 86 2.66 -3.96 -14.55
CA GLU A 86 2.61 -4.92 -15.66
C GLU A 86 1.98 -6.27 -15.25
N ILE A 87 2.30 -6.79 -14.06
CA ILE A 87 1.63 -7.99 -13.52
C ILE A 87 0.12 -7.75 -13.33
N CYS A 88 -0.27 -6.59 -12.82
CA CYS A 88 -1.68 -6.23 -12.70
C CYS A 88 -2.39 -6.21 -14.08
N LEU A 89 -1.71 -5.72 -15.12
CA LEU A 89 -2.23 -5.74 -16.49
C LEU A 89 -2.32 -7.17 -17.04
N LYS A 90 -1.30 -8.02 -16.85
CA LYS A 90 -1.31 -9.44 -17.26
C LYS A 90 -2.46 -10.22 -16.61
N ARG A 91 -2.81 -9.87 -15.38
CA ARG A 91 -3.97 -10.45 -14.64
C ARG A 91 -5.33 -9.93 -15.10
N GLY A 92 -5.38 -8.93 -15.98
CA GLY A 92 -6.61 -8.27 -16.41
C GLY A 92 -7.23 -7.37 -15.33
N ILE A 93 -6.52 -7.04 -14.25
CA ILE A 93 -6.99 -6.17 -13.16
C ILE A 93 -6.60 -4.71 -13.42
N TRP A 94 -6.92 -4.19 -14.60
CA TRP A 94 -6.55 -2.84 -15.08
C TRP A 94 -6.95 -1.70 -14.13
N LYS A 95 -8.06 -1.82 -13.39
CA LYS A 95 -8.44 -0.83 -12.36
C LYS A 95 -7.38 -0.69 -11.27
N CYS A 96 -6.75 -1.81 -10.89
CA CYS A 96 -5.66 -1.83 -9.92
C CYS A 96 -4.41 -1.20 -10.52
N ALA A 97 -4.06 -1.52 -11.77
CA ALA A 97 -2.95 -0.89 -12.49
C ALA A 97 -3.09 0.64 -12.55
N ILE A 98 -4.26 1.16 -12.97
CA ILE A 98 -4.56 2.60 -12.99
C ILE A 98 -4.37 3.24 -11.62
N LYS A 99 -4.93 2.61 -10.58
CA LYS A 99 -4.82 3.11 -9.19
C LYS A 99 -3.35 3.17 -8.76
N LEU A 100 -2.60 2.10 -8.99
CA LEU A 100 -1.17 2.00 -8.66
C LEU A 100 -0.37 3.07 -9.38
N SER A 101 -0.61 3.32 -10.66
CA SER A 101 0.05 4.39 -11.42
C SER A 101 -0.09 5.75 -10.72
N PHE A 102 -1.29 6.12 -10.26
CA PHE A 102 -1.45 7.39 -9.53
C PHE A 102 -0.81 7.38 -8.14
N GLU A 103 -0.86 6.28 -7.41
CA GLU A 103 -0.23 6.16 -6.09
C GLU A 103 1.28 6.26 -6.18
N ILE A 104 1.89 5.54 -7.11
CA ILE A 104 3.34 5.55 -7.35
C ILE A 104 3.79 6.92 -7.86
N GLY A 105 3.04 7.53 -8.79
CA GLY A 105 3.33 8.88 -9.26
C GLY A 105 3.38 9.89 -8.11
N TYR A 106 2.48 9.76 -7.14
CA TYR A 106 2.47 10.60 -5.95
C TYR A 106 3.61 10.29 -4.97
N ILE A 107 3.97 9.02 -4.80
CA ILE A 107 5.14 8.61 -4.01
C ILE A 107 6.41 9.26 -4.56
N TYR A 108 6.64 9.20 -5.87
CA TYR A 108 7.81 9.84 -6.50
C TYR A 108 7.80 11.36 -6.35
N GLU A 109 6.62 11.98 -6.47
CA GLU A 109 6.47 13.42 -6.27
C GLU A 109 6.86 13.86 -4.84
N LYS A 110 6.41 13.12 -3.82
CA LYS A 110 6.50 13.55 -2.42
C LYS A 110 7.70 13.02 -1.67
N GLN A 111 8.14 11.80 -1.97
CA GLN A 111 9.20 11.13 -1.20
C GLN A 111 10.55 11.20 -1.90
N PHE A 112 10.55 11.03 -3.23
CA PHE A 112 11.77 11.09 -4.02
C PHE A 112 12.04 12.49 -4.59
N CYS A 113 11.06 13.39 -4.53
CA CYS A 113 11.10 14.71 -5.17
C CYS A 113 11.39 14.64 -6.68
N ASP A 114 11.02 13.52 -7.32
CA ASP A 114 11.26 13.27 -8.74
C ASP A 114 9.98 13.51 -9.53
N VAL A 115 9.86 14.75 -10.03
CA VAL A 115 8.67 15.21 -10.75
C VAL A 115 8.58 14.59 -12.15
N GLU A 116 9.70 14.17 -12.74
CA GLU A 116 9.74 13.56 -14.07
C GLU A 116 9.16 12.14 -14.01
N ILE A 117 9.68 11.30 -13.11
CA ILE A 117 9.14 9.95 -12.88
C ILE A 117 7.70 10.02 -12.38
N SER A 118 7.39 10.96 -11.48
CA SER A 118 6.04 11.20 -11.02
C SER A 118 5.07 11.44 -12.18
N LYS A 119 5.46 12.30 -13.13
CA LYS A 119 4.67 12.62 -14.33
C LYS A 119 4.50 11.38 -15.22
N GLU A 120 5.54 10.58 -15.41
CA GLU A 120 5.48 9.34 -16.20
C GLU A 120 4.38 8.41 -15.68
N PHE A 121 4.36 8.13 -14.37
CA PHE A 121 3.35 7.27 -13.77
C PHE A 121 1.94 7.88 -13.85
N TYR A 122 1.79 9.19 -13.64
CA TYR A 122 0.49 9.84 -13.80
C TYR A 122 -0.04 9.76 -15.24
N ASP A 123 0.83 10.02 -16.23
CA ASP A 123 0.48 9.93 -17.64
C ASP A 123 0.09 8.48 -18.00
N TRP A 124 0.83 7.49 -17.50
CA TRP A 124 0.51 6.08 -17.69
C TRP A 124 -0.87 5.70 -17.11
N GLY A 125 -1.21 6.19 -15.92
CA GLY A 125 -2.53 5.99 -15.32
C GLY A 125 -3.66 6.60 -16.15
N ASP A 126 -3.43 7.77 -16.75
CA ASP A 126 -4.39 8.42 -17.64
C ASP A 126 -4.50 7.73 -19.02
N ASP A 127 -3.41 7.18 -19.55
CA ASP A 127 -3.41 6.34 -20.76
C ASP A 127 -4.22 5.06 -20.56
N LEU A 128 -3.96 4.32 -19.47
CA LEU A 128 -4.69 3.10 -19.14
C LEU A 128 -6.20 3.34 -18.99
N ARG A 129 -6.59 4.50 -18.43
CA ARG A 129 -8.01 4.89 -18.38
C ARG A 129 -8.62 5.09 -19.75
N ARG A 130 -7.92 5.78 -20.65
CA ARG A 130 -8.37 6.03 -22.03
C ARG A 130 -8.55 4.70 -22.75
N GLU A 131 -7.56 3.82 -22.67
CA GLU A 131 -7.57 2.50 -23.29
C GLU A 131 -8.79 1.66 -22.85
N HIS A 132 -9.13 1.69 -21.56
CA HIS A 132 -10.25 0.93 -21.01
C HIS A 132 -11.57 1.72 -20.93
N ASN A 133 -11.67 2.86 -21.62
CA ASN A 133 -12.87 3.73 -21.63
C ASN A 133 -13.36 4.14 -20.23
N GLN A 134 -12.47 4.23 -19.25
CA GLN A 134 -12.81 4.66 -17.90
C GLN A 134 -12.88 6.18 -17.85
N LYS A 135 -14.12 6.71 -17.82
CA LYS A 135 -14.34 8.14 -17.62
C LYS A 135 -13.78 8.58 -16.28
N HIS A 136 -12.92 9.60 -16.30
CA HIS A 136 -12.49 10.25 -15.07
C HIS A 136 -13.58 11.18 -14.56
N VAL A 137 -14.03 10.95 -13.33
CA VAL A 137 -14.85 11.89 -12.58
C VAL A 137 -14.07 12.24 -11.32
N CYS A 138 -13.47 13.43 -11.26
CA CYS A 138 -12.84 13.92 -10.05
C CYS A 138 -13.93 14.23 -9.02
N LEU A 139 -14.11 13.36 -8.02
CA LEU A 139 -15.10 13.60 -6.97
C LEU A 139 -14.69 14.70 -6.00
N PHE A 140 -13.38 14.95 -5.87
CA PHE A 140 -12.82 16.01 -5.04
C PHE A 140 -12.80 17.36 -5.75
N THR A 141 -14.00 17.84 -6.12
CA THR A 141 -14.19 19.25 -6.49
C THR A 141 -13.89 20.15 -5.29
N GLN A 142 -13.58 21.42 -5.54
CA GLN A 142 -13.38 22.40 -4.47
C GLN A 142 -14.59 22.45 -3.52
N ASP A 143 -15.80 22.45 -4.09
CA ASP A 143 -17.06 22.41 -3.33
C ASP A 143 -17.18 21.16 -2.46
N TYR A 144 -16.81 19.99 -2.99
CA TYR A 144 -16.82 18.75 -2.22
C TYR A 144 -15.86 18.84 -1.04
N ILE A 145 -14.63 19.29 -1.28
CA ILE A 145 -13.59 19.43 -0.24
C ILE A 145 -14.04 20.40 0.85
N VAL A 146 -14.59 21.56 0.49
CA VAL A 146 -15.08 22.55 1.46
C VAL A 146 -16.21 21.98 2.32
N LYS A 147 -17.23 21.36 1.68
CA LYS A 147 -18.35 20.73 2.40
C LYS A 147 -17.88 19.60 3.31
N TYR A 148 -16.92 18.81 2.83
CA TYR A 148 -16.33 17.74 3.60
C TYR A 148 -15.60 18.27 4.84
N TRP A 149 -14.75 19.29 4.69
CA TRP A 149 -14.09 19.94 5.83
C TRP A 149 -15.07 20.55 6.81
N GLN A 150 -16.09 21.25 6.34
CA GLN A 150 -17.15 21.79 7.20
C GLN A 150 -17.82 20.67 8.02
N LYS A 151 -18.09 19.51 7.41
CA LYS A 151 -18.65 18.35 8.11
C LYS A 151 -17.70 17.82 9.19
N ILE A 152 -16.42 17.68 8.87
CA ILE A 152 -15.41 17.23 9.84
C ILE A 152 -15.24 18.23 10.98
N SER A 153 -15.11 19.53 10.68
CA SER A 153 -15.00 20.60 11.68
C SER A 153 -16.24 20.69 12.57
N HIS A 154 -17.43 20.59 11.99
CA HIS A 154 -18.68 20.55 12.76
C HIS A 154 -18.72 19.32 13.68
N GLY A 155 -18.38 18.13 13.16
CA GLY A 155 -18.32 16.91 13.98
C GLY A 155 -17.33 17.03 15.13
N TYR A 156 -16.18 17.67 14.89
CA TYR A 156 -15.18 17.96 15.92
C TYR A 156 -15.67 18.93 17.00
N ILE A 157 -16.34 20.01 16.60
CA ILE A 157 -16.85 21.04 17.55
C ILE A 157 -18.01 20.50 18.39
N HIS A 158 -18.88 19.70 17.81
CA HIS A 158 -20.12 19.26 18.45
C HIS A 158 -20.06 17.84 19.02
N GLU A 159 -18.86 17.24 19.09
CA GLU A 159 -18.64 15.86 19.53
C GLU A 159 -19.55 14.83 18.80
N VAL A 160 -19.94 15.14 17.56
CA VAL A 160 -20.70 14.21 16.72
C VAL A 160 -19.73 13.19 16.17
N ASP A 161 -20.21 11.96 15.93
CA ASP A 161 -19.37 10.86 15.49
C ASP A 161 -18.73 11.10 14.10
N ILE A 162 -17.54 11.72 14.09
CA ILE A 162 -16.70 11.94 12.91
C ILE A 162 -16.40 10.61 12.21
N ILE A 163 -16.39 9.49 12.96
CA ILE A 163 -16.13 8.16 12.41
C ILE A 163 -17.22 7.78 11.41
N GLU A 164 -18.48 8.11 11.68
CA GLU A 164 -19.58 7.82 10.76
C GLU A 164 -19.46 8.64 9.46
N ALA A 165 -19.02 9.89 9.55
CA ALA A 165 -18.75 10.71 8.37
C ALA A 165 -17.62 10.13 7.51
N LEU A 166 -16.53 9.69 8.14
CA LEU A 166 -15.37 9.08 7.49
C LEU A 166 -15.69 7.71 6.89
N LYS A 167 -16.56 6.93 7.53
CA LYS A 167 -17.02 5.61 7.07
C LYS A 167 -18.18 5.68 6.06
N SER A 168 -18.67 6.88 5.73
CA SER A 168 -19.80 6.99 4.81
C SER A 168 -19.49 6.31 3.48
N GLU A 169 -20.45 5.53 2.97
CA GLU A 169 -20.31 4.77 1.72
C GLU A 169 -19.85 5.67 0.56
N LYS A 170 -20.37 6.90 0.51
CA LYS A 170 -19.98 7.90 -0.48
C LYS A 170 -18.48 8.25 -0.42
N MET A 171 -17.90 8.29 0.78
CA MET A 171 -16.48 8.58 0.95
C MET A 171 -15.61 7.38 0.55
N ILE A 172 -16.01 6.18 0.97
CA ILE A 172 -15.37 4.92 0.54
C ILE A 172 -15.40 4.82 -0.99
N ASP A 173 -16.56 5.05 -1.60
CA ASP A 173 -16.72 5.07 -3.05
C ASP A 173 -15.81 6.11 -3.70
N ALA A 174 -15.73 7.32 -3.15
CA ALA A 174 -14.86 8.36 -3.69
C ALA A 174 -13.38 7.97 -3.64
N LEU A 175 -12.95 7.36 -2.53
CA LEU A 175 -11.58 6.92 -2.30
C LEU A 175 -11.19 5.78 -3.24
N PHE A 176 -12.07 4.80 -3.46
CA PHE A 176 -11.70 3.58 -4.19
C PHE A 176 -12.07 3.60 -5.67
N LYS A 177 -13.03 4.45 -6.11
CA LYS A 177 -13.47 4.47 -7.52
C LYS A 177 -12.78 5.56 -8.36
N THR A 178 -12.20 6.60 -7.75
CA THR A 178 -11.76 7.81 -8.49
C THR A 178 -10.37 8.33 -8.12
N VAL A 179 -9.33 7.50 -8.18
CA VAL A 179 -7.96 7.96 -7.89
C VAL A 179 -7.34 8.59 -9.13
N CYS A 180 -7.11 9.91 -9.15
CA CYS A 180 -6.27 10.60 -10.15
C CYS A 180 -5.19 11.42 -9.46
N ARG A 181 -4.32 12.08 -10.25
CA ARG A 181 -3.27 13.00 -9.76
C ARG A 181 -3.76 14.03 -8.73
N LYS A 182 -4.98 14.55 -8.87
CA LYS A 182 -5.56 15.53 -7.92
C LYS A 182 -6.18 14.87 -6.68
N CYS A 183 -6.65 13.64 -6.81
CA CYS A 183 -7.35 12.91 -5.74
C CYS A 183 -6.38 12.17 -4.81
N VAL A 184 -5.25 11.70 -5.34
CA VAL A 184 -4.32 10.84 -4.60
C VAL A 184 -3.77 11.44 -3.30
N PRO A 185 -3.49 12.76 -3.18
CA PRO A 185 -3.06 13.33 -1.89
C PRO A 185 -4.15 13.23 -0.82
N LEU A 186 -5.40 13.51 -1.20
CA LEU A 186 -6.54 13.38 -0.29
C LEU A 186 -6.76 11.91 0.07
N TRP A 187 -6.66 11.01 -0.91
CA TRP A 187 -6.78 9.59 -0.67
C TRP A 187 -5.76 9.10 0.37
N GLU A 188 -4.48 9.50 0.26
CA GLU A 188 -3.43 9.12 1.20
C GLU A 188 -3.77 9.56 2.63
N ILE A 189 -4.17 10.82 2.81
CA ILE A 189 -4.53 11.37 4.12
C ILE A 189 -5.73 10.61 4.72
N HIS A 190 -6.80 10.44 3.93
CA HIS A 190 -8.01 9.76 4.40
C HIS A 190 -7.78 8.30 4.71
N TYR A 191 -6.99 7.61 3.89
CA TYR A 191 -6.67 6.21 4.10
C TYR A 191 -5.88 6.00 5.39
N LYS A 192 -4.90 6.86 5.68
CA LYS A 192 -4.16 6.85 6.96
C LYS A 192 -5.12 6.98 8.16
N TYR A 193 -5.99 7.99 8.15
CA TYR A 193 -7.00 8.16 9.21
C TYR A 193 -7.96 6.97 9.33
N TYR A 194 -8.41 6.42 8.21
CA TYR A 194 -9.30 5.26 8.20
C TYR A 194 -8.64 4.04 8.88
N ILE A 195 -7.37 3.78 8.57
CA ILE A 195 -6.60 2.68 9.17
C ILE A 195 -6.41 2.92 10.67
N GLU A 196 -6.00 4.12 11.08
CA GLU A 196 -5.85 4.45 12.51
C GLU A 196 -7.14 4.24 13.30
N ILE A 197 -8.29 4.67 12.75
CA ILE A 197 -9.60 4.46 13.38
C ILE A 197 -9.98 2.98 13.43
N ARG A 198 -9.74 2.23 12.34
CA ARG A 198 -10.02 0.79 12.29
C ARG A 198 -9.20 0.05 13.34
N ASP A 199 -7.91 0.34 13.40
CA ASP A 199 -6.98 -0.34 14.30
C ASP A 199 -7.29 0.04 15.77
N ALA A 200 -7.62 1.30 16.07
CA ALA A 200 -8.06 1.72 17.39
C ALA A 200 -9.37 1.02 17.84
N ASN A 201 -10.30 0.78 16.93
CA ASN A 201 -11.53 0.02 17.24
C ASN A 201 -11.22 -1.47 17.46
N SER A 202 -10.32 -2.06 16.67
CA SER A 202 -9.86 -3.44 16.91
C SER A 202 -9.17 -3.62 18.27
N PHE A 203 -8.49 -2.57 18.77
CA PHE A 203 -7.92 -2.55 20.12
C PHE A 203 -8.99 -2.43 21.22
N LYS A 204 -10.07 -1.68 20.98
CA LYS A 204 -11.21 -1.58 21.92
C LYS A 204 -11.97 -2.91 22.04
N ASP A 205 -12.03 -3.69 20.97
CA ASP A 205 -12.63 -5.04 20.99
C ASP A 205 -11.74 -6.07 21.73
N ILE A 206 -10.43 -5.81 21.87
CA ILE A 206 -9.49 -6.67 22.61
C ILE A 206 -9.34 -6.23 24.09
N GLN A 207 -9.61 -4.96 24.42
CA GLN A 207 -9.52 -4.42 25.79
C GLN A 207 -10.88 -4.01 26.39
N ASN A 208 -11.79 -4.97 26.57
CA ASN A 208 -12.85 -4.81 27.56
C ASN A 208 -13.15 -6.12 28.30
N PRO A 209 -12.59 -6.27 29.52
CA PRO A 209 -13.49 -6.27 30.68
C PRO A 209 -13.08 -5.37 31.86
N TYR A 210 -11.99 -4.59 31.79
CA TYR A 210 -11.54 -3.83 32.97
C TYR A 210 -11.00 -2.43 32.63
N LEU A 211 -11.92 -1.50 32.32
CA LEU A 211 -11.71 -0.09 32.58
C LEU A 211 -11.73 0.13 34.11
N LYS A 212 -10.58 -0.01 34.76
CA LYS A 212 -10.28 0.60 36.07
C LYS A 212 -9.03 1.47 35.94
N LEU A 213 -9.18 2.69 36.47
CA LEU A 213 -8.20 3.74 36.82
C LEU A 213 -8.42 5.00 35.99
N ARG A 214 -9.44 5.79 36.32
CA ARG A 214 -9.42 6.89 37.32
C ARG A 214 -8.32 7.93 37.07
N HIS A 215 -8.80 9.11 36.69
CA HIS A 215 -8.26 10.44 36.92
C HIS A 215 -7.32 10.55 38.13
N HIS A 216 -6.15 11.15 37.93
CA HIS A 216 -5.67 12.29 38.71
C HIS A 216 -4.34 12.82 38.13
N VAL A 217 -4.39 13.97 37.45
CA VAL A 217 -3.23 14.86 37.33
C VAL A 217 -3.68 16.21 37.87
N LYS A 218 -3.20 16.55 39.08
CA LYS A 218 -3.33 17.89 39.66
C LYS A 218 -2.30 18.79 38.97
N CYS A 219 -2.76 19.88 38.39
CA CYS A 219 -1.90 20.97 37.92
C CYS A 219 -1.41 21.75 39.16
N GLY A 220 -0.11 21.87 39.33
CA GLY A 220 0.51 22.79 40.30
C GLY A 220 0.81 24.11 39.60
N SER A 221 0.26 25.21 40.11
CA SER A 221 0.67 26.56 39.73
C SER A 221 1.95 26.95 40.46
N PRO A 222 2.87 27.68 39.81
CA PRO A 222 4.09 28.16 40.46
C PRO A 222 3.82 29.42 41.30
N ALA A 223 4.53 29.53 42.43
CA ALA A 223 4.77 30.76 43.18
C ALA A 223 6.29 31.01 43.19
#